data_AF-A0A1L9QYP9-F1
#
_entry.id   AF-A0A1L9QYP9-F1
#
_cell.length_a   1.000
_cell.length_b   1.000
_cell.length_c   1.000
_cell.angle_alpha   90.00
_cell.angle_beta   90.00
_cell.angle_gamma   90.00
#
_symmetry.space_group_name_H-M   'P 1'
#
loop_
_entity.id
_entity.type
_entity.pdbx_description
1 polymer ?
#
loop_
_entity_poly.entity_id
_entity_poly.type
_entity_poly.pdbx_seq_one_letter_code
_entity_poly.pdbx_strand_id
1 'polypeptide(L)'
;MANISLDEYKNLVKEKRKEGFKQPYDLVYDNFITLGYDKAPKEFFLSNASEVVEKLRNSCWSEFQPLEKDFTSKMLKELVDDEYIKTLTPIEAITWFVEEFPEHIYALTLSNTQSRRSRAGKEFESIIELILIGAGIPLDSQGNIGKQEFVNKGLGKLVDLVSPGVLEYIVNKRNTVLISAKTTLRERWQEVPEEMGRTGAREMFLATLDTSISSDVLNTLYEANIQVTTTKNIKETYYSDNERVLTFEKLVEICLDNVSHWKNFNYTVEQNEQMIELITKQIEKHQNHKFVEEYYDERLKNIKK
;
A
#
# COMPACT_ATOMS: atom_id res chain seq x y z
N MET A 1 -40.70 -1.79 13.93
CA MET A 1 -39.62 -2.78 14.13
C MET A 1 -38.49 -2.47 13.15
N ALA A 2 -37.51 -1.66 13.54
CA ALA A 2 -36.17 -1.75 12.97
C ALA A 2 -35.49 -3.03 13.51
N ASN A 3 -36.08 -4.19 13.19
CA ASN A 3 -35.58 -5.51 13.57
C ASN A 3 -34.52 -5.99 12.57
N ILE A 4 -33.52 -5.15 12.29
CA ILE A 4 -32.36 -5.65 11.55
C ILE A 4 -31.50 -6.46 12.52
N SER A 5 -31.38 -7.76 12.28
CA SER A 5 -30.48 -8.59 13.07
C SER A 5 -29.04 -8.13 12.90
N LEU A 6 -28.19 -8.46 13.87
CA LEU A 6 -26.77 -8.08 13.84
C LEU A 6 -26.07 -8.56 12.56
N ASP A 7 -26.42 -9.74 12.06
CA ASP A 7 -25.79 -10.30 10.86
C ASP A 7 -26.31 -9.66 9.56
N GLU A 8 -27.61 -9.35 9.49
CA GLU A 8 -28.15 -8.54 8.39
C GLU A 8 -27.50 -7.16 8.36
N TYR A 9 -27.30 -6.53 9.52
CA TYR A 9 -26.64 -5.24 9.61
C TYR A 9 -25.17 -5.30 9.17
N LYS A 10 -24.40 -6.29 9.62
CA LYS A 10 -23.01 -6.50 9.16
C LYS A 10 -22.93 -6.67 7.63
N ASN A 11 -23.88 -7.41 7.05
CA ASN A 11 -23.95 -7.61 5.59
C ASN A 11 -24.28 -6.30 4.87
N LEU A 12 -25.24 -5.53 5.37
CA LEU A 12 -25.59 -4.21 4.84
C LEU A 12 -24.38 -3.26 4.89
N VAL A 13 -23.67 -3.17 6.02
CA VAL A 13 -22.44 -2.36 6.14
C VAL A 13 -21.39 -2.77 5.12
N LYS A 14 -21.21 -4.08 4.88
CA LYS A 14 -20.24 -4.60 3.91
C LYS A 14 -20.62 -4.22 2.47
N GLU A 15 -21.89 -4.36 2.10
CA GLU A 15 -22.41 -3.98 0.79
C GLU A 15 -22.25 -2.48 0.54
N LYS A 16 -22.79 -1.65 1.44
CA LYS A 16 -22.76 -0.18 1.32
C LYS A 16 -21.34 0.36 1.30
N ARG A 17 -20.40 -0.28 2.01
CA ARG A 17 -18.99 0.11 1.94
C ARG A 17 -18.38 -0.15 0.56
N LYS A 18 -18.73 -1.26 -0.09
CA LYS A 18 -18.24 -1.57 -1.44
C LYS A 18 -18.74 -0.55 -2.47
N GLU A 19 -19.95 -0.05 -2.28
CA GLU A 19 -20.57 0.97 -3.14
C GLU A 19 -20.04 2.39 -2.85
N GLY A 20 -19.81 2.70 -1.57
CA GLY A 20 -19.55 4.08 -1.11
C GLY A 20 -18.09 4.52 -1.10
N PHE A 21 -17.12 3.61 -1.27
CA PHE A 21 -15.69 3.95 -1.22
C PHE A 21 -14.93 3.45 -2.44
N LYS A 22 -14.10 4.33 -3.01
CA LYS A 22 -13.09 3.97 -4.01
C LYS A 22 -12.15 2.90 -3.49
N GLN A 23 -11.57 2.10 -4.40
CA GLN A 23 -10.48 1.21 -4.00
C GLN A 23 -9.27 2.04 -3.52
N PRO A 24 -8.44 1.50 -2.61
CA PRO A 24 -7.25 2.17 -2.10
C PRO A 24 -6.34 2.75 -3.19
N TYR A 25 -6.07 1.96 -4.23
CA TYR A 25 -5.21 2.38 -5.35
C TYR A 25 -5.82 3.58 -6.09
N ASP A 26 -7.12 3.53 -6.41
CA ASP A 26 -7.81 4.60 -7.12
C ASP A 26 -7.81 5.91 -6.31
N LEU A 27 -8.02 5.83 -4.99
CA LEU A 27 -7.94 7.00 -4.11
C LEU A 27 -6.54 7.63 -4.15
N VAL A 28 -5.49 6.80 -4.04
CA VAL A 28 -4.10 7.27 -4.11
C VAL A 28 -3.79 7.88 -5.48
N TYR A 29 -4.20 7.21 -6.56
CA TYR A 29 -3.97 7.66 -7.93
C TYR A 29 -4.68 8.99 -8.20
N ASP A 30 -5.95 9.14 -7.83
CA ASP A 30 -6.68 10.40 -7.99
C ASP A 30 -6.00 11.55 -7.25
N ASN A 31 -5.50 11.30 -6.04
CA ASN A 31 -4.75 12.28 -5.26
C ASN A 31 -3.37 12.57 -5.86
N PHE A 32 -2.72 11.58 -6.47
CA PHE A 32 -1.47 11.74 -7.22
C PHE A 32 -1.65 12.68 -8.42
N ILE A 33 -2.72 12.51 -9.20
CA ILE A 33 -3.08 13.43 -10.29
C ILE A 33 -3.45 14.82 -9.74
N THR A 34 -4.25 14.87 -8.68
CA THR A 34 -4.72 16.14 -8.10
C THR A 34 -3.56 17.00 -7.58
N LEU A 35 -2.54 16.37 -6.99
CA LEU A 35 -1.32 17.03 -6.55
C LEU A 35 -0.34 17.33 -7.69
N GLY A 36 -0.63 16.90 -8.92
CA GLY A 36 0.16 17.19 -10.12
C GLY A 36 1.42 16.34 -10.27
N TYR A 37 1.53 15.21 -9.54
CA TYR A 37 2.70 14.34 -9.61
C TYR A 37 2.81 13.58 -10.93
N ASP A 38 1.72 13.39 -11.66
CA ASP A 38 1.72 12.84 -13.02
C ASP A 38 2.52 13.65 -14.03
N LYS A 39 2.73 14.93 -13.74
CA LYS A 39 3.48 15.87 -14.58
C LYS A 39 4.87 16.16 -14.02
N ALA A 40 5.20 15.63 -12.85
CA ALA A 40 6.49 15.85 -12.24
C ALA A 40 7.58 15.09 -13.01
N PRO A 41 8.77 15.68 -13.21
CA PRO A 41 9.88 14.99 -13.88
C PRO A 41 10.44 13.86 -12.99
N LYS A 42 11.15 12.90 -13.60
CA LYS A 42 11.72 11.74 -12.89
C LYS A 42 12.60 12.15 -11.71
N GLU A 43 13.37 13.22 -11.89
CA GLU A 43 14.30 13.78 -10.90
C GLU A 43 13.58 14.30 -9.64
N PHE A 44 12.31 14.69 -9.77
CA PHE A 44 11.50 15.11 -8.63
C PHE A 44 11.29 13.95 -7.65
N PHE A 45 10.96 12.76 -8.16
CA PHE A 45 10.74 11.57 -7.33
C PHE A 45 12.03 11.06 -6.69
N LEU A 46 13.17 11.21 -7.38
CA LEU A 46 14.49 10.89 -6.83
C LEU A 46 14.83 11.73 -5.60
N SER A 47 14.49 13.02 -5.62
CA SER A 47 14.91 13.97 -4.58
C SER A 47 13.86 14.19 -3.47
N ASN A 48 12.59 13.91 -3.76
CA ASN A 48 11.45 14.29 -2.91
C ASN A 48 10.52 13.12 -2.56
N ALA A 49 11.01 11.87 -2.61
CA ALA A 49 10.20 10.69 -2.28
C ALA A 49 9.50 10.80 -0.91
N SER A 50 10.19 11.33 0.11
CA SER A 50 9.60 11.53 1.44
C SER A 50 8.43 12.52 1.41
N GLU A 51 8.57 13.64 0.69
CA GLU A 51 7.51 14.64 0.53
C GLU A 51 6.28 14.05 -0.17
N VAL A 52 6.51 13.26 -1.23
CA VAL A 52 5.42 12.60 -1.97
C VAL A 52 4.64 11.67 -1.06
N VAL A 53 5.34 10.85 -0.23
CA VAL A 53 4.69 9.97 0.75
C VAL A 53 3.84 10.77 1.73
N GLU A 54 4.39 11.81 2.34
CA GLU A 54 3.70 12.59 3.37
C GLU A 54 2.48 13.34 2.80
N LYS A 55 2.64 13.99 1.65
CA LYS A 55 1.55 14.74 1.00
C LYS A 55 0.44 13.83 0.50
N LEU A 56 0.75 12.70 -0.14
CA LEU A 56 -0.27 11.76 -0.59
C LEU A 56 -1.05 11.17 0.59
N ARG A 57 -0.35 10.77 1.66
CA ARG A 57 -1.01 10.25 2.87
C ARG A 57 -1.96 11.28 3.49
N ASN A 58 -1.52 12.54 3.59
CA ASN A 58 -2.36 13.60 4.12
C ASN A 58 -3.56 13.90 3.22
N SER A 59 -3.36 13.91 1.90
CA SER A 59 -4.43 14.16 0.93
C SER A 59 -5.47 13.04 0.93
N CYS A 60 -5.04 11.78 0.84
CA CYS A 60 -5.92 10.61 0.92
C CYS A 60 -6.71 10.59 2.23
N TRP A 61 -6.07 10.88 3.37
CA TRP A 61 -6.77 10.92 4.65
C TRP A 61 -7.80 12.05 4.71
N SER A 62 -7.47 13.23 4.18
CA SER A 62 -8.35 14.40 4.14
C SER A 62 -9.59 14.17 3.26
N GLU A 63 -9.46 13.40 2.18
CA GLU A 63 -10.60 12.97 1.36
C GLU A 63 -11.41 11.85 2.03
N PHE A 64 -10.73 10.83 2.60
CA PHE A 64 -11.38 9.65 3.16
C PHE A 64 -12.14 9.93 4.46
N GLN A 65 -11.58 10.74 5.37
CA GLN A 65 -12.13 10.91 6.72
C GLN A 65 -13.56 11.51 6.72
N PRO A 66 -13.88 12.56 5.95
CA PRO A 66 -15.25 13.07 5.86
C PRO A 66 -16.23 12.06 5.26
N LEU A 67 -15.79 11.30 4.24
CA LEU A 67 -16.61 10.26 3.61
C LEU A 67 -16.93 9.14 4.58
N GLU A 68 -15.95 8.70 5.37
CA GLU A 68 -16.17 7.67 6.38
C GLU A 68 -17.05 8.16 7.52
N LYS A 69 -16.93 9.43 7.91
CA LYS A 69 -17.83 10.05 8.90
C LYS A 69 -19.28 10.03 8.40
N ASP A 70 -19.53 10.49 7.17
CA ASP A 70 -20.86 10.48 6.57
C ASP A 70 -21.42 9.06 6.42
N PHE A 71 -20.60 8.12 5.93
CA PHE A 71 -20.94 6.70 5.86
C PHE A 71 -21.34 6.14 7.23
N THR A 72 -20.56 6.43 8.27
CA THR A 72 -20.85 5.96 9.64
C THR A 72 -22.18 6.51 10.12
N SER A 73 -22.45 7.81 9.91
CA SER A 73 -23.72 8.43 10.27
C SER A 73 -24.89 7.83 9.50
N LYS A 74 -24.74 7.54 8.21
CA LYS A 74 -25.76 6.86 7.39
C LYS A 74 -26.04 5.46 7.93
N MET A 75 -25.00 4.67 8.20
CA MET A 75 -25.17 3.32 8.71
C MET A 75 -25.81 3.27 10.11
N LEU A 76 -25.57 4.26 10.97
CA LEU A 76 -26.27 4.35 12.26
C LEU A 76 -27.75 4.69 12.10
N LYS A 77 -28.11 5.50 11.10
CA LYS A 77 -29.52 5.85 10.81
C LYS A 77 -30.34 4.64 10.37
N GLU A 78 -29.73 3.64 9.73
CA GLU A 78 -30.40 2.39 9.36
C GLU A 78 -30.93 1.59 10.57
N LEU A 79 -30.45 1.89 11.78
CA LEU A 79 -30.89 1.27 13.04
C LEU A 79 -32.08 2.02 13.68
N VAL A 80 -32.40 3.22 13.20
CA VAL A 80 -33.45 4.04 13.80
C VAL A 80 -34.83 3.52 13.39
N ASP A 81 -35.68 3.26 14.38
CA ASP A 81 -37.10 2.96 14.17
C ASP A 81 -37.92 4.25 14.29
N ASP A 82 -38.12 4.93 13.16
CA ASP A 82 -38.80 6.22 13.08
C ASP A 82 -40.20 6.23 13.73
N GLU A 83 -40.94 5.12 13.67
CA GLU A 83 -42.27 5.02 14.27
C GLU A 83 -42.18 4.85 15.78
N TYR A 84 -41.23 4.06 16.27
CA TYR A 84 -41.02 3.87 17.70
C TYR A 84 -40.49 5.14 18.37
N ILE A 85 -39.48 5.80 17.80
CA ILE A 85 -38.87 6.98 18.43
C ILE A 85 -39.83 8.17 18.56
N LYS A 86 -40.86 8.27 17.69
CA LYS A 86 -41.91 9.32 17.79
C LYS A 86 -42.74 9.21 19.06
N THR A 87 -42.72 8.05 19.73
CA THR A 87 -43.44 7.81 20.99
C THR A 87 -42.64 8.21 22.22
N LEU A 88 -41.35 8.53 22.06
CA LEU A 88 -40.41 8.78 23.15
C LEU A 88 -40.05 10.27 23.24
N THR A 89 -39.66 10.74 24.42
CA THR A 89 -38.96 12.02 24.56
C THR A 89 -37.55 11.93 23.95
N PRO A 90 -36.89 13.06 23.61
CA PRO A 90 -35.55 13.02 23.04
C PRO A 90 -34.51 12.27 23.88
N ILE A 91 -34.58 12.37 25.21
CA ILE A 91 -33.66 11.67 26.10
C ILE A 91 -33.93 10.17 26.12
N GLU A 92 -35.20 9.76 26.16
CA GLU A 92 -35.60 8.36 26.11
C GLU A 92 -35.23 7.71 24.77
N ALA A 93 -35.37 8.42 23.65
CA ALA A 93 -34.97 7.91 22.33
C ALA A 93 -33.45 7.69 22.23
N ILE A 94 -32.64 8.59 22.78
CA ILE A 94 -31.18 8.41 22.84
C ILE A 94 -30.83 7.23 23.75
N THR A 95 -31.43 7.14 24.94
CA THR A 95 -31.22 6.02 25.87
C THR A 95 -31.59 4.69 25.23
N TRP A 96 -32.76 4.60 24.61
CA TRP A 96 -33.18 3.41 23.88
C TRP A 96 -32.16 3.02 22.80
N PHE A 97 -31.71 3.97 21.96
CA PHE A 97 -30.79 3.66 20.88
C PHE A 97 -29.46 3.08 21.37
N VAL A 98 -28.91 3.61 22.48
CA VAL A 98 -27.63 3.12 23.03
C VAL A 98 -27.78 1.82 23.81
N GLU A 99 -28.96 1.52 24.35
CA GLU A 99 -29.25 0.27 25.06
C GLU A 99 -29.65 -0.88 24.10
N GLU A 100 -30.37 -0.57 23.03
CA GLU A 100 -30.88 -1.56 22.07
C GLU A 100 -29.81 -2.01 21.05
N PHE A 101 -28.95 -1.09 20.60
CA PHE A 101 -28.00 -1.36 19.50
C PHE A 101 -26.50 -1.36 19.87
N PRO A 102 -26.05 -1.68 21.10
CA PRO A 102 -24.63 -1.62 21.44
C PRO A 102 -23.79 -2.56 20.56
N GLU A 103 -24.31 -3.74 20.22
CA GLU A 103 -23.60 -4.72 19.38
C GLU A 103 -23.49 -4.26 17.92
N HIS A 104 -24.52 -3.63 17.36
CA HIS A 104 -24.50 -3.09 16.00
C HIS A 104 -23.55 -1.90 15.88
N ILE A 105 -23.59 -0.98 16.85
CA ILE A 105 -22.66 0.15 16.95
C ILE A 105 -21.21 -0.35 17.04
N TYR A 106 -20.96 -1.35 17.89
CA TYR A 106 -19.65 -1.98 17.99
C TYR A 106 -19.23 -2.65 16.67
N ALA A 107 -20.12 -3.39 16.02
CA ALA A 107 -19.82 -4.04 14.75
C ALA A 107 -19.48 -3.02 13.63
N LEU A 108 -20.18 -1.89 13.56
CA LEU A 108 -19.87 -0.81 12.62
C LEU A 108 -18.49 -0.19 12.90
N THR A 109 -18.20 0.15 14.15
CA THR A 109 -16.92 0.77 14.54
C THR A 109 -15.73 -0.17 14.35
N LEU A 110 -15.91 -1.46 14.63
CA LEU A 110 -14.94 -2.51 14.34
C LEU A 110 -14.72 -2.64 12.82
N SER A 111 -15.81 -2.69 12.04
CA SER A 111 -15.76 -2.74 10.57
C SER A 111 -15.00 -1.54 9.98
N ASN A 112 -15.27 -0.32 10.47
CA ASN A 112 -14.52 0.88 10.09
C ASN A 112 -13.03 0.73 10.42
N THR A 113 -12.69 0.31 11.64
CA THR A 113 -11.29 0.14 12.05
C THR A 113 -10.54 -0.90 11.20
N GLN A 114 -11.17 -2.05 10.90
CA GLN A 114 -10.55 -3.07 10.06
C GLN A 114 -10.40 -2.59 8.61
N SER A 115 -11.39 -1.85 8.11
CA SER A 115 -11.30 -1.20 6.80
C SER A 115 -10.11 -0.23 6.77
N ARG A 116 -10.00 0.70 7.73
CA ARG A 116 -8.87 1.64 7.84
C ARG A 116 -7.52 0.93 7.86
N ARG A 117 -7.37 -0.15 8.63
CA ARG A 117 -6.12 -0.92 8.71
C ARG A 117 -5.72 -1.52 7.36
N SER A 118 -6.68 -2.15 6.68
CA SER A 118 -6.46 -2.74 5.35
C SER A 118 -6.13 -1.67 4.31
N ARG A 119 -6.91 -0.59 4.29
CA ARG A 119 -6.73 0.54 3.37
C ARG A 119 -5.39 1.24 3.58
N ALA A 120 -5.03 1.58 4.82
CA ALA A 120 -3.78 2.26 5.11
C ALA A 120 -2.53 1.47 4.65
N GLY A 121 -2.58 0.14 4.72
CA GLY A 121 -1.53 -0.72 4.17
C GLY A 121 -1.47 -0.61 2.64
N LYS A 122 -2.59 -0.87 1.96
CA LYS A 122 -2.66 -0.83 0.49
C LYS A 122 -2.40 0.54 -0.12
N GLU A 123 -2.91 1.61 0.50
CA GLU A 123 -2.61 2.99 0.08
C GLU A 123 -1.10 3.27 0.19
N PHE A 124 -0.45 2.81 1.26
CA PHE A 124 0.98 3.02 1.45
C PHE A 124 1.81 2.25 0.42
N GLU A 125 1.47 0.99 0.13
CA GLU A 125 2.10 0.22 -0.94
C GLU A 125 1.95 0.92 -2.31
N SER A 126 0.74 1.39 -2.65
CA SER A 126 0.47 2.10 -3.91
C SER A 126 1.25 3.41 -4.02
N ILE A 127 1.45 4.12 -2.91
CA ILE A 127 2.26 5.33 -2.88
C ILE A 127 3.71 5.03 -3.24
N ILE A 128 4.31 3.98 -2.64
CA ILE A 128 5.70 3.59 -2.96
C ILE A 128 5.80 3.12 -4.42
N GLU A 129 4.81 2.37 -4.90
CA GLU A 129 4.73 1.96 -6.31
C GLU A 129 4.75 3.17 -7.26
N LEU A 130 3.88 4.17 -7.04
CA LEU A 130 3.81 5.36 -7.88
C LEU A 130 5.08 6.22 -7.83
N ILE A 131 5.77 6.27 -6.69
CA ILE A 131 7.07 6.96 -6.57
C ILE A 131 8.12 6.29 -7.46
N LEU A 132 8.20 4.96 -7.43
CA LEU A 132 9.16 4.22 -8.27
C LEU A 132 8.82 4.33 -9.76
N ILE A 133 7.53 4.25 -10.11
CA ILE A 133 7.05 4.50 -11.49
C ILE A 133 7.44 5.92 -11.92
N GLY A 134 7.16 6.93 -11.09
CA GLY A 134 7.51 8.32 -11.36
C GLY A 134 9.01 8.56 -11.49
N ALA A 135 9.84 7.83 -10.75
CA ALA A 135 11.29 7.83 -10.91
C ALA A 135 11.77 7.10 -12.17
N GLY A 136 10.88 6.45 -12.93
CA GLY A 136 11.21 5.66 -14.11
C GLY A 136 11.92 4.34 -13.79
N ILE A 137 11.75 3.84 -12.56
CA ILE A 137 12.39 2.62 -12.08
C ILE A 137 11.52 1.42 -12.47
N PRO A 138 12.00 0.42 -13.23
CA PRO A 138 11.28 -0.82 -13.50
C PRO A 138 10.93 -1.53 -12.18
N LEU A 139 9.70 -2.00 -12.10
CA LEU A 139 9.26 -2.84 -10.99
C LEU A 139 8.12 -3.76 -11.41
N ASP A 140 7.87 -4.74 -10.56
CA ASP A 140 6.67 -5.57 -10.54
C ASP A 140 6.02 -5.47 -9.16
N SER A 141 4.71 -5.22 -9.14
CA SER A 141 3.92 -5.12 -7.91
C SER A 141 3.12 -6.40 -7.67
N GLN A 142 3.21 -6.97 -6.46
CA GLN A 142 2.43 -8.15 -6.07
C GLN A 142 0.93 -7.87 -6.17
N GLY A 143 0.54 -6.64 -5.83
CA GLY A 143 -0.81 -6.15 -5.98
C GLY A 143 -1.30 -6.31 -7.41
N ASN A 144 -0.42 -6.09 -8.40
CA ASN A 144 -0.79 -6.04 -9.81
C ASN A 144 -0.76 -7.38 -10.53
N ILE A 145 0.36 -8.08 -10.43
CA ILE A 145 0.60 -9.35 -11.12
C ILE A 145 -0.12 -10.51 -10.42
N GLY A 146 -0.42 -10.33 -9.13
CA GLY A 146 -1.16 -11.29 -8.33
C GLY A 146 -0.25 -12.12 -7.44
N LYS A 147 -0.77 -12.38 -6.23
CA LYS A 147 -0.06 -13.11 -5.18
C LYS A 147 0.43 -14.49 -5.60
N GLN A 148 -0.36 -15.22 -6.40
CA GLN A 148 0.03 -16.56 -6.84
C GLN A 148 1.26 -16.53 -7.73
N GLU A 149 1.41 -15.50 -8.57
CA GLU A 149 2.57 -15.35 -9.44
C GLU A 149 3.84 -15.14 -8.63
N PHE A 150 3.81 -14.27 -7.61
CA PHE A 150 4.94 -14.07 -6.70
C PHE A 150 5.31 -15.36 -5.97
N VAL A 151 4.33 -16.06 -5.41
CA VAL A 151 4.55 -17.32 -4.68
C VAL A 151 5.14 -18.39 -5.61
N ASN A 152 4.62 -18.53 -6.82
CA ASN A 152 5.13 -19.48 -7.83
C ASN A 152 6.60 -19.20 -8.18
N LYS A 153 7.01 -17.93 -8.11
CA LYS A 153 8.38 -17.46 -8.37
C LYS A 153 9.28 -17.47 -7.13
N GLY A 154 8.82 -18.05 -6.02
CA GLY A 154 9.59 -18.16 -4.78
C GLY A 154 9.75 -16.83 -4.04
N LEU A 155 8.84 -15.88 -4.26
CA LEU A 155 8.74 -14.64 -3.48
C LEU A 155 7.75 -14.83 -2.34
N GLY A 156 8.15 -14.33 -1.17
CA GLY A 156 7.35 -14.36 0.05
C GLY A 156 6.07 -13.53 -0.07
N LYS A 157 5.08 -13.85 0.76
CA LYS A 157 3.79 -13.13 0.75
C LYS A 157 3.93 -11.67 1.19
N LEU A 158 5.01 -11.34 1.91
CA LEU A 158 5.29 -10.01 2.44
C LEU A 158 6.05 -9.10 1.47
N VAL A 159 6.50 -9.62 0.32
CA VAL A 159 7.17 -8.79 -0.68
C VAL A 159 6.11 -8.09 -1.51
N ASP A 160 5.98 -6.79 -1.36
CA ASP A 160 4.98 -5.99 -2.07
C ASP A 160 5.47 -5.61 -3.45
N LEU A 161 6.74 -5.22 -3.58
CA LEU A 161 7.35 -4.76 -4.83
C LEU A 161 8.71 -5.44 -5.07
N VAL A 162 9.02 -5.70 -6.33
CA VAL A 162 10.33 -6.20 -6.79
C VAL A 162 10.85 -5.30 -7.90
N SER A 163 12.07 -4.77 -7.73
CA SER A 163 12.77 -4.02 -8.77
C SER A 163 14.03 -4.77 -9.21
N PRO A 164 14.31 -4.89 -10.52
CA PRO A 164 13.53 -4.37 -11.66
C PRO A 164 12.25 -5.15 -12.00
N GLY A 165 12.11 -6.38 -11.50
CA GLY A 165 10.95 -7.24 -11.75
C GLY A 165 11.11 -8.66 -11.20
N VAL A 166 10.04 -9.43 -11.21
CA VAL A 166 10.04 -10.81 -10.70
C VAL A 166 10.82 -11.76 -11.60
N LEU A 167 10.92 -11.45 -12.90
CA LEU A 167 11.73 -12.23 -13.84
C LEU A 167 13.22 -12.12 -13.49
N GLU A 168 13.70 -10.89 -13.32
CA GLU A 168 15.08 -10.61 -12.93
C GLU A 168 15.42 -11.20 -11.57
N TYR A 169 14.46 -11.24 -10.64
CA TYR A 169 14.63 -11.93 -9.37
C TYR A 169 14.93 -13.42 -9.55
N ILE A 170 14.22 -14.10 -10.46
CA ILE A 170 14.50 -15.52 -10.76
C ILE A 170 15.88 -15.69 -11.38
N VAL A 171 16.24 -14.79 -12.31
CA VAL A 171 17.52 -14.86 -13.03
C VAL A 171 18.70 -14.61 -12.10
N ASN A 172 18.63 -13.55 -11.30
CA ASN A 172 19.68 -13.18 -10.35
C ASN A 172 19.14 -12.37 -9.17
N LYS A 173 18.72 -13.09 -8.14
CA LYS A 173 18.25 -12.56 -6.85
C LYS A 173 19.16 -11.50 -6.22
N ARG A 174 20.48 -11.60 -6.43
CA ARG A 174 21.46 -10.70 -5.80
C ARG A 174 21.41 -9.29 -6.40
N ASN A 175 21.03 -9.18 -7.66
CA ASN A 175 20.90 -7.92 -8.38
C ASN A 175 19.43 -7.51 -8.44
N THR A 176 18.66 -7.71 -7.38
CA THR A 176 17.29 -7.23 -7.28
C THR A 176 17.06 -6.58 -5.93
N VAL A 177 16.08 -5.69 -5.88
CA VAL A 177 15.63 -5.01 -4.67
C VAL A 177 14.23 -5.50 -4.31
N LEU A 178 14.08 -6.06 -3.12
CA LEU A 178 12.79 -6.46 -2.56
C LEU A 178 12.30 -5.39 -1.59
N ILE A 179 11.04 -4.99 -1.70
CA ILE A 179 10.44 -3.99 -0.83
C ILE A 179 9.18 -4.58 -0.17
N SER A 180 9.12 -4.46 1.17
CA SER A 180 7.94 -4.72 1.98
C SER A 180 7.49 -3.41 2.64
N ALA A 181 6.20 -3.11 2.63
CA ALA A 181 5.66 -1.87 3.18
C ALA A 181 4.75 -2.15 4.38
N LYS A 182 5.10 -1.58 5.53
CA LYS A 182 4.28 -1.63 6.75
C LYS A 182 4.18 -0.24 7.34
N THR A 183 2.98 0.34 7.40
CA THR A 183 2.75 1.68 7.96
C THR A 183 3.29 1.82 9.39
N THR A 184 2.96 0.84 10.25
CA THR A 184 3.52 0.68 11.60
C THR A 184 3.99 -0.76 11.78
N LEU A 185 5.09 -1.00 12.49
CA LEU A 185 5.67 -2.32 12.68
C LEU A 185 5.01 -3.07 13.85
N ARG A 186 4.98 -2.46 15.04
CA ARG A 186 4.63 -3.16 16.31
C ARG A 186 5.41 -4.48 16.45
N GLU A 187 4.78 -5.60 16.78
CA GLU A 187 5.39 -6.94 16.79
C GLU A 187 5.50 -7.56 15.39
N ARG A 188 4.79 -7.03 14.39
CA ARG A 188 4.66 -7.63 13.05
C ARG A 188 5.91 -7.51 12.17
N TRP A 189 6.97 -6.84 12.64
CA TRP A 189 8.27 -6.90 11.97
C TRP A 189 8.88 -8.29 12.02
N GLN A 190 8.51 -9.12 13.00
CA GLN A 190 9.02 -10.49 13.17
C GLN A 190 8.70 -11.40 11.98
N GLU A 191 7.64 -11.09 11.24
CA GLU A 191 7.25 -11.82 10.03
C GLU A 191 8.27 -11.62 8.89
N VAL A 192 9.01 -10.49 8.89
CA VAL A 192 9.88 -10.10 7.77
C VAL A 192 11.18 -10.92 7.73
N PRO A 193 11.93 -11.13 8.84
CA PRO A 193 13.07 -12.04 8.86
C PRO A 193 12.73 -13.47 8.42
N GLU A 194 11.56 -13.98 8.83
CA GLU A 194 11.11 -15.33 8.45
C GLU A 194 11.00 -15.48 6.93
N GLU A 195 10.42 -14.48 6.27
CA GLU A 195 10.30 -14.46 4.80
C GLU A 195 11.66 -14.21 4.13
N MET A 196 12.49 -13.32 4.66
CA MET A 196 13.80 -13.00 4.10
C MET A 196 14.68 -14.26 3.98
N GLY A 197 14.69 -15.11 5.01
CA GLY A 197 15.40 -16.40 4.99
C GLY A 197 14.92 -17.38 3.91
N ARG A 198 13.70 -17.20 3.38
CA ARG A 198 13.14 -18.02 2.29
C ARG A 198 13.44 -17.48 0.90
N THR A 199 13.64 -16.16 0.76
CA THR A 199 13.86 -15.52 -0.54
C THR A 199 15.23 -15.86 -1.13
N GLY A 200 16.27 -15.90 -0.29
CA GLY A 200 17.67 -15.95 -0.76
C GLY A 200 18.11 -14.67 -1.49
N ALA A 201 17.35 -13.57 -1.33
CA ALA A 201 17.77 -12.25 -1.77
C ALA A 201 18.96 -11.76 -0.92
N ARG A 202 19.68 -10.77 -1.44
CA ARG A 202 20.79 -10.15 -0.70
C ARG A 202 20.29 -9.33 0.49
N GLU A 203 19.26 -8.53 0.24
CA GLU A 203 18.67 -7.64 1.22
C GLU A 203 17.19 -7.36 0.87
N MET A 204 16.42 -6.95 1.88
CA MET A 204 15.06 -6.49 1.72
C MET A 204 14.90 -5.14 2.40
N PHE A 205 14.14 -4.24 1.79
CA PHE A 205 13.82 -2.94 2.36
C PHE A 205 12.45 -2.97 2.99
N LEU A 206 12.38 -2.60 4.27
CA LEU A 206 11.14 -2.46 5.02
C LEU A 206 10.75 -0.99 5.06
N ALA A 207 9.88 -0.58 4.15
CA ALA A 207 9.29 0.75 4.10
C ALA A 207 8.31 0.93 5.26
N THR A 208 8.46 2.00 6.05
CA THR A 208 7.60 2.25 7.21
C THR A 208 7.47 3.72 7.58
N LEU A 209 6.38 4.04 8.30
CA LEU A 209 6.13 5.34 8.92
C LEU A 209 6.15 5.23 10.46
N ASP A 210 6.68 4.13 11.01
CA ASP A 210 6.75 3.90 12.44
C ASP A 210 7.83 4.78 13.09
N THR A 211 7.44 5.55 14.09
CA THR A 211 8.31 6.46 14.85
C THR A 211 8.78 5.85 16.18
N SER A 212 8.47 4.58 16.45
CA SER A 212 8.66 3.92 17.74
C SER A 212 9.46 2.62 17.68
N ILE A 213 10.28 2.43 16.64
CA ILE A 213 11.11 1.23 16.48
C ILE A 213 12.31 1.33 17.43
N SER A 214 12.49 0.34 18.31
CA SER A 214 13.63 0.33 19.22
C SER A 214 14.94 -0.05 18.51
N SER A 215 16.07 0.36 19.09
CA SER A 215 17.40 0.00 18.58
C SER A 215 17.62 -1.52 18.48
N ASP A 216 17.09 -2.29 19.44
CA ASP A 216 17.17 -3.76 19.43
C ASP A 216 16.41 -4.38 18.25
N VAL A 217 15.24 -3.82 17.92
CA VAL A 217 14.47 -4.26 16.74
C VAL A 217 15.23 -3.90 15.46
N LEU A 218 15.78 -2.69 15.38
CA LEU A 218 16.59 -2.26 14.23
C LEU A 218 17.84 -3.15 14.05
N ASN A 219 18.50 -3.54 15.14
CA ASN A 219 19.64 -4.45 15.10
C ASN A 219 19.22 -5.84 14.61
N THR A 220 18.12 -6.38 15.13
CA THR A 220 17.58 -7.68 14.68
C THR A 220 17.24 -7.68 13.19
N LEU A 221 16.60 -6.61 12.70
CA LEU A 221 16.28 -6.47 11.27
C LEU A 221 17.55 -6.39 10.44
N TYR A 222 18.54 -5.62 10.87
CA TYR A 222 19.81 -5.49 10.18
C TYR A 222 20.57 -6.82 10.10
N GLU A 223 20.63 -7.58 11.19
CA GLU A 223 21.24 -8.93 11.23
C GLU A 223 20.53 -9.91 10.27
N ALA A 224 19.24 -9.71 10.02
CA ALA A 224 18.46 -10.46 9.05
C ALA A 224 18.56 -9.92 7.60
N ASN A 225 19.49 -8.99 7.31
CA ASN A 225 19.64 -8.30 6.02
C ASN A 225 18.39 -7.50 5.61
N ILE A 226 17.68 -6.92 6.57
CA ILE A 226 16.54 -6.04 6.33
C ILE A 226 16.92 -4.61 6.70
N GLN A 227 16.80 -3.70 5.74
CA GLN A 227 17.06 -2.28 5.95
C GLN A 227 15.74 -1.52 6.08
N VAL A 228 15.60 -0.74 7.15
CA VAL A 228 14.41 0.09 7.35
C VAL A 228 14.52 1.36 6.52
N THR A 229 13.45 1.70 5.80
CA THR A 229 13.34 2.94 5.03
C THR A 229 12.12 3.74 5.50
N THR A 230 12.29 5.05 5.70
CA THR A 230 11.23 5.94 6.20
C THR A 230 11.35 7.35 5.60
N THR A 231 10.50 8.29 6.02
CA THR A 231 10.60 9.67 5.53
C THR A 231 11.82 10.38 6.13
N LYS A 232 12.37 11.38 5.43
CA LYS A 232 13.41 12.27 5.96
C LYS A 232 13.05 12.82 7.34
N ASN A 233 11.83 13.36 7.48
CA ASN A 233 11.35 13.91 8.74
C ASN A 233 11.34 12.88 9.88
N ILE A 234 10.88 11.65 9.62
CA ILE A 234 10.90 10.58 10.63
C ILE A 234 12.34 10.18 10.98
N LYS A 235 13.21 10.01 9.99
CA LYS A 235 14.62 9.67 10.23
C LYS A 235 15.29 10.74 11.07
N GLU A 236 15.17 12.01 10.69
CA GLU A 236 15.80 13.14 11.37
C GLU A 236 15.26 13.35 12.79
N THR A 237 13.96 13.11 13.01
CA THR A 237 13.32 13.33 14.32
C THR A 237 13.54 12.19 15.30
N TYR A 238 13.49 10.94 14.83
CA TYR A 238 13.43 9.77 15.71
C TYR A 238 14.65 8.84 15.61
N TYR A 239 15.40 8.91 14.52
CA TYR A 239 16.47 7.96 14.20
C TYR A 239 17.74 8.64 13.65
N SER A 240 18.00 9.90 14.03
CA SER A 240 19.09 10.72 13.49
C SER A 240 20.46 10.06 13.62
N ASP A 241 20.66 9.37 14.73
CA ASP A 241 21.95 8.79 15.11
C ASP A 241 22.14 7.37 14.53
N ASN A 242 21.13 6.85 13.81
CA ASN A 242 21.18 5.52 13.23
C ASN A 242 21.32 5.59 11.71
N GLU A 243 22.57 5.49 11.23
CA GLU A 243 22.90 5.48 9.81
C GLU A 243 22.26 4.31 9.03
N ARG A 244 21.86 3.24 9.72
CA ARG A 244 21.21 2.06 9.11
C ARG A 244 19.73 2.27 8.80
N VAL A 245 19.11 3.31 9.37
CA VAL A 245 17.77 3.74 8.96
C VAL A 245 17.93 4.64 7.75
N LEU A 246 17.33 4.25 6.63
CA LEU A 246 17.43 4.97 5.36
C LEU A 246 16.20 5.84 5.12
N THR A 247 16.36 6.84 4.25
CA THR A 247 15.21 7.61 3.76
C THR A 247 14.63 6.96 2.51
N PHE A 248 13.39 7.34 2.14
CA PHE A 248 12.81 6.91 0.87
C PHE A 248 13.62 7.37 -0.34
N GLU A 249 14.26 8.55 -0.30
CA GLU A 249 15.16 8.98 -1.38
C GLU A 249 16.32 8.01 -1.56
N LYS A 250 16.90 7.53 -0.44
CA LYS A 250 17.98 6.55 -0.52
C LYS A 250 17.48 5.20 -1.06
N LEU A 251 16.26 4.79 -0.73
CA LEU A 251 15.63 3.62 -1.33
C LEU A 251 15.50 3.75 -2.85
N VAL A 252 14.97 4.89 -3.32
CA VAL A 252 14.79 5.15 -4.75
C VAL A 252 16.15 5.18 -5.48
N GLU A 253 17.17 5.80 -4.87
CA GLU A 253 18.55 5.80 -5.38
C GLU A 253 19.09 4.36 -5.51
N ILE A 254 18.96 3.53 -4.47
CA ILE A 254 19.40 2.13 -4.48
C ILE A 254 18.70 1.34 -5.59
N CYS A 255 17.39 1.51 -5.75
CA CYS A 255 16.65 0.87 -6.83
C CYS A 255 17.17 1.33 -8.21
N LEU A 256 17.40 2.63 -8.41
CA LEU A 256 17.91 3.16 -9.67
C LEU A 256 19.33 2.63 -9.99
N ASP A 257 20.21 2.57 -8.99
CA ASP A 257 21.55 2.01 -9.14
C ASP A 257 21.47 0.52 -9.48
N ASN A 258 20.58 -0.23 -8.84
CA ASN A 258 20.40 -1.65 -9.10
C ASN A 258 19.96 -1.94 -10.55
N VAL A 259 19.10 -1.10 -11.11
CA VAL A 259 18.63 -1.19 -12.51
C VAL A 259 19.78 -1.09 -13.52
N SER A 260 20.88 -0.41 -13.17
CA SER A 260 22.05 -0.31 -14.05
C SER A 260 22.67 -1.66 -14.38
N HIS A 261 22.54 -2.67 -13.49
CA HIS A 261 23.02 -4.03 -13.73
C HIS A 261 22.25 -4.76 -14.83
N TRP A 262 21.06 -4.29 -15.17
CA TRP A 262 20.15 -4.96 -16.12
C TRP A 262 20.08 -4.28 -17.48
N LYS A 263 20.58 -3.04 -17.62
CA LYS A 263 20.50 -2.25 -18.86
C LYS A 263 21.07 -2.97 -20.09
N ASN A 264 22.12 -3.77 -19.90
CA ASN A 264 22.79 -4.52 -20.98
C ASN A 264 22.65 -6.04 -20.79
N PHE A 265 21.68 -6.48 -19.99
CA PHE A 265 21.44 -7.90 -19.78
C PHE A 265 20.84 -8.49 -21.06
N ASN A 266 21.44 -9.59 -21.55
CA ASN A 266 20.96 -10.27 -22.75
C ASN A 266 19.93 -11.33 -22.37
N TYR A 267 18.65 -10.95 -22.42
CA TYR A 267 17.54 -11.85 -22.14
C TYR A 267 17.38 -12.88 -23.26
N THR A 268 17.05 -14.12 -22.89
CA THR A 268 16.64 -15.14 -23.87
C THR A 268 15.30 -14.78 -24.49
N VAL A 269 14.96 -15.42 -25.61
CA VAL A 269 13.64 -15.25 -26.26
C VAL A 269 12.50 -15.56 -25.28
N GLU A 270 12.60 -16.68 -24.56
CA GLU A 270 11.62 -17.08 -23.55
C GLU A 270 11.50 -16.06 -22.41
N GLN A 271 12.62 -15.50 -21.94
CA GLN A 271 12.61 -14.46 -20.91
C GLN A 271 11.95 -13.17 -21.41
N ASN A 272 12.21 -12.75 -22.65
CA ASN A 272 11.54 -11.60 -23.24
C ASN A 272 10.04 -11.83 -23.40
N GLU A 273 9.61 -13.03 -23.81
CA GLU A 273 8.19 -13.40 -23.90
C GLU A 273 7.51 -13.31 -22.52
N GLN A 274 8.13 -13.87 -21.48
CA GLN A 274 7.63 -13.77 -20.11
C GLN A 274 7.55 -12.32 -19.62
N MET A 275 8.57 -11.50 -19.92
CA MET A 275 8.57 -10.09 -19.56
C MET A 275 7.43 -9.33 -20.23
N ILE A 276 7.18 -9.58 -21.51
CA ILE A 276 6.06 -9.02 -22.27
C ILE A 276 4.73 -9.42 -21.64
N GLU A 277 4.56 -10.68 -21.25
CA GLU A 277 3.34 -11.15 -20.59
C GLU A 277 3.09 -10.42 -19.26
N LEU A 278 4.12 -10.31 -18.42
CA LEU A 278 4.02 -9.62 -17.12
C LEU A 278 3.68 -8.14 -17.28
N ILE A 279 4.32 -7.45 -18.22
CA ILE A 279 4.04 -6.04 -18.49
C ILE A 279 2.63 -5.86 -19.04
N THR A 280 2.18 -6.75 -19.94
CA THR A 280 0.82 -6.70 -20.50
C THR A 280 -0.23 -6.87 -19.42
N LYS A 281 -0.04 -7.80 -18.46
CA LYS A 281 -0.92 -7.95 -17.29
C LYS A 281 -0.98 -6.66 -16.45
N GLN A 282 0.12 -5.94 -16.31
CA GLN A 282 0.16 -4.67 -15.57
C GLN A 282 -0.58 -3.56 -16.32
N ILE A 283 -0.43 -3.48 -17.64
CA ILE A 283 -1.18 -2.55 -18.51
C ILE A 283 -2.69 -2.80 -18.38
N GLU A 284 -3.14 -4.05 -18.54
CA GLU A 284 -4.56 -4.42 -18.44
C GLU A 284 -5.18 -4.02 -17.10
N LYS A 285 -4.44 -4.22 -16.01
CA LYS A 285 -4.89 -3.84 -14.68
C LYS A 285 -4.98 -2.32 -14.49
N HIS A 286 -4.11 -1.57 -15.16
CA HIS A 286 -4.00 -0.12 -15.07
C HIS A 286 -4.63 0.62 -16.25
N GLN A 287 -5.55 0.00 -16.98
CA GLN A 287 -6.28 0.62 -18.10
C GLN A 287 -7.00 1.94 -17.75
N ASN A 288 -7.28 2.18 -16.46
CA ASN A 288 -7.91 3.41 -15.97
C ASN A 288 -6.92 4.38 -15.31
N HIS A 289 -5.62 4.05 -15.31
CA HIS A 289 -4.55 4.79 -14.64
C HIS A 289 -3.52 5.23 -15.68
N LYS A 290 -3.91 6.16 -16.55
CA LYS A 290 -3.14 6.62 -17.72
C LYS A 290 -1.63 6.83 -17.48
N PHE A 291 -1.23 7.47 -16.38
CA PHE A 291 0.19 7.69 -16.06
C PHE A 291 0.97 6.37 -15.88
N VAL A 292 0.34 5.39 -15.25
CA VAL A 292 0.92 4.06 -15.00
C VAL A 292 0.90 3.22 -16.29
N GLU A 293 -0.20 3.28 -17.03
CA GLU A 293 -0.35 2.65 -18.34
C GLU A 293 0.76 3.11 -19.30
N GLU A 294 0.94 4.43 -19.45
CA GLU A 294 1.95 5.03 -20.33
C GLU A 294 3.37 4.58 -19.97
N TYR A 295 3.67 4.47 -18.67
CA TYR A 295 4.95 3.95 -18.18
C TYR A 295 5.18 2.49 -18.60
N TYR A 296 4.19 1.60 -18.43
CA TYR A 296 4.35 0.20 -18.82
C TYR A 296 4.37 0.02 -20.34
N ASP A 297 3.63 0.85 -21.08
CA ASP A 297 3.70 0.92 -22.54
C ASP A 297 5.09 1.32 -23.03
N GLU A 298 5.74 2.30 -22.40
CA GLU A 298 7.11 2.69 -22.72
C GLU A 298 8.08 1.54 -22.47
N ARG A 299 7.94 0.83 -21.34
CA ARG A 299 8.74 -0.37 -21.05
C ARG A 299 8.53 -1.44 -22.11
N LEU A 300 7.28 -1.73 -22.50
CA LEU A 300 6.96 -2.71 -23.51
C LEU A 300 7.57 -2.37 -24.87
N LYS A 301 7.55 -1.09 -25.26
CA LYS A 301 8.18 -0.59 -26.49
C LYS A 301 9.69 -0.76 -26.47
N ASN A 302 10.34 -0.61 -25.32
CA ASN A 302 11.79 -0.73 -25.20
C ASN A 302 12.27 -2.19 -25.28
N ILE A 303 11.44 -3.17 -24.90
CA ILE A 303 11.76 -4.60 -25.01
C ILE A 303 11.59 -5.11 -26.46
N LYS A 304 10.62 -4.55 -27.19
CA LYS A 304 10.32 -4.95 -28.57
C LYS A 304 11.25 -4.32 -29.63
N LYS A 305 12.17 -3.44 -29.23
CA LYS A 305 13.19 -2.84 -30.10
C LYS A 305 14.43 -3.71 -30.16
#